data_AF-A0A8S4S546-F1
#
_entry.id   AF-A0A8S4S546-F1
#
_cell.length_a   1.000
_cell.length_b   1.000
_cell.length_c   1.000
_cell.angle_alpha   90.00
_cell.angle_beta   90.00
_cell.angle_gamma   90.00
#
_symmetry.space_group_name_H-M   'P 1'
#
loop_
_entity.id
_entity.type
_entity.pdbx_description
1 polymer ?
#
loop_
_entity_poly.entity_id
_entity_poly.type
_entity_poly.pdbx_seq_one_letter_code
_entity_poly.pdbx_strand_id
1 'polypeptide(L)'
;MGTVHAKAEQNSDKGAVGSGIFEFEEPDTFEEPAPKPAVKLNGVRARVDRVHVDGLSRTKDDVIKSTIDDLFHATDFEDVIFRAHKVRRALDSMGCFRDIGVFIDVSKGPEATPEGLEVTFHVKELSRIVGGINTTTKHNLQWEGIVRDTSVLSKTTSFKVRESSGPQMKSVIRHIVTVDHRDEPIFPTRGTWVQFSSELAGLGGSVANVRTELQAQANKEVAPGFVSNTCGTIQLEWQGVHSWDGSFKVLEYKERSVTC
;
A
#
# COMPACT_ATOMS: atom_id res chain seq x y z
N MET A 1 -30.57 -65.52 -15.18
CA MET A 1 -29.48 -65.74 -14.20
C MET A 1 -28.18 -65.64 -14.98
N GLY A 2 -27.16 -64.83 -14.72
CA GLY A 2 -26.83 -63.89 -13.65
C GLY A 2 -25.36 -63.50 -13.92
N THR A 3 -25.15 -62.23 -14.27
CA THR A 3 -24.05 -61.33 -13.88
C THR A 3 -22.56 -61.75 -13.95
N VAL A 4 -21.84 -61.11 -14.91
CA VAL A 4 -20.61 -60.25 -14.83
C VAL A 4 -19.30 -60.79 -14.19
N HIS A 5 -18.10 -60.51 -14.73
CA HIS A 5 -17.39 -59.21 -14.71
C HIS A 5 -16.28 -59.09 -15.78
N ALA A 6 -16.03 -57.84 -16.20
CA ALA A 6 -14.93 -57.41 -17.07
C ALA A 6 -13.85 -56.63 -16.30
N LYS A 7 -12.60 -56.62 -16.80
CA LYS A 7 -11.65 -55.50 -16.64
C LYS A 7 -10.57 -55.54 -17.74
N ALA A 8 -10.34 -54.39 -18.38
CA ALA A 8 -9.40 -54.19 -19.48
C ALA A 8 -8.09 -53.50 -19.04
N GLU A 9 -7.02 -53.96 -19.70
CA GLU A 9 -5.78 -53.37 -20.24
C GLU A 9 -4.90 -52.36 -19.46
N GLN A 10 -3.61 -52.73 -19.43
CA GLN A 10 -2.42 -51.88 -19.32
C GLN A 10 -1.68 -51.93 -20.67
N ASN A 11 -1.09 -50.82 -21.10
CA ASN A 11 0.14 -50.90 -21.90
C ASN A 11 1.07 -49.69 -21.65
N SER A 12 2.35 -49.98 -21.76
CA SER A 12 3.53 -49.21 -21.38
C SER A 12 4.37 -48.80 -22.59
N ASP A 13 5.10 -47.67 -22.50
CA ASP A 13 6.49 -47.50 -22.99
C ASP A 13 7.07 -46.19 -22.41
N LYS A 14 8.12 -46.23 -21.56
CA LYS A 14 9.58 -46.09 -21.83
C LYS A 14 9.95 -44.78 -22.56
N GLY A 15 10.84 -43.88 -22.12
CA GLY A 15 11.78 -43.76 -21.00
C GLY A 15 12.91 -42.78 -21.42
N ALA A 16 13.42 -41.93 -20.52
CA ALA A 16 14.80 -41.38 -20.54
C ALA A 16 15.05 -40.44 -19.35
N VAL A 17 16.24 -40.57 -18.77
CA VAL A 17 16.78 -39.86 -17.60
C VAL A 17 17.48 -38.57 -18.03
N GLY A 18 17.43 -37.53 -17.19
CA GLY A 18 18.31 -36.36 -17.31
C GLY A 18 18.13 -35.38 -16.13
N SER A 19 19.02 -35.48 -15.14
CA SER A 19 19.14 -34.58 -14.01
C SER A 19 19.81 -33.25 -14.43
N GLY A 20 19.32 -32.11 -13.95
CA GLY A 20 20.16 -30.91 -13.86
C GLY A 20 19.47 -29.55 -13.80
N ILE A 21 19.38 -29.02 -12.58
CA ILE A 21 19.79 -27.65 -12.21
C ILE A 21 18.93 -26.47 -12.73
N PHE A 22 18.11 -25.93 -11.82
CA PHE A 22 17.65 -24.53 -11.75
C PHE A 22 17.03 -23.93 -13.02
N GLU A 23 15.72 -24.12 -13.19
CA GLU A 23 14.88 -23.21 -13.96
C GLU A 23 13.95 -22.48 -12.98
N PHE A 24 14.08 -21.16 -12.97
CA PHE A 24 13.34 -20.25 -12.12
C PHE A 24 11.91 -20.17 -12.67
N GLU A 25 10.99 -20.90 -12.06
CA GLU A 25 9.57 -20.85 -12.40
C GLU A 25 9.00 -19.55 -11.82
N GLU A 26 8.62 -18.62 -12.69
CA GLU A 26 7.81 -17.45 -12.33
C GLU A 26 6.35 -17.90 -12.16
N PRO A 27 5.73 -17.82 -10.97
CA PRO A 27 4.29 -17.85 -10.89
C PRO A 27 3.76 -16.41 -10.95
N ASP A 28 3.69 -15.86 -12.17
CA ASP A 28 2.67 -14.84 -12.49
C ASP A 28 1.33 -15.55 -12.64
N THR A 29 0.80 -16.07 -11.54
CA THR A 29 -0.63 -16.34 -11.41
C THR A 29 -1.25 -15.19 -10.65
N PHE A 30 -1.59 -14.14 -11.41
CA PHE A 30 -2.73 -13.31 -11.04
C PHE A 30 -3.94 -14.25 -11.00
N GLU A 31 -4.28 -14.71 -9.80
CA GLU A 31 -5.59 -15.27 -9.53
C GLU A 31 -6.60 -14.18 -9.87
N GLU A 32 -7.14 -14.25 -11.09
CA GLU A 32 -8.34 -13.51 -11.47
C GLU A 32 -9.37 -13.84 -10.38
N PRO A 33 -9.85 -12.85 -9.58
CA PRO A 33 -10.80 -13.14 -8.53
C PRO A 33 -11.98 -13.82 -9.21
N ALA A 34 -12.23 -15.08 -8.82
CA ALA A 34 -13.25 -15.94 -9.39
C ALA A 34 -14.49 -15.11 -9.77
N PRO A 35 -15.05 -15.28 -10.98
CA PRO A 35 -16.16 -14.46 -11.45
C PRO A 35 -17.22 -14.47 -10.38
N LYS A 36 -17.37 -13.33 -9.68
CA LYS A 36 -18.38 -13.19 -8.64
C LYS A 36 -19.69 -13.59 -9.31
N PRO A 37 -20.46 -14.55 -8.75
CA PRO A 37 -21.68 -14.99 -9.38
C PRO A 37 -22.55 -13.76 -9.62
N ALA A 38 -22.71 -13.39 -10.90
CA ALA A 38 -23.58 -12.31 -11.30
C ALA A 38 -25.01 -12.82 -11.11
N VAL A 39 -25.48 -12.75 -9.86
CA VAL A 39 -26.87 -13.04 -9.52
C VAL A 39 -27.68 -11.98 -10.27
N LYS A 40 -28.53 -12.43 -11.19
CA LYS A 40 -29.45 -11.55 -11.91
C LYS A 40 -30.54 -11.13 -10.93
N LEU A 41 -30.36 -9.99 -10.27
CA LEU A 41 -31.30 -9.40 -9.31
C LEU A 41 -32.47 -8.66 -9.99
N ASN A 42 -32.79 -9.03 -11.24
CA ASN A 42 -33.72 -8.28 -12.06
C ASN A 42 -35.15 -8.42 -11.53
N GLY A 43 -35.71 -7.31 -11.04
CA GLY A 43 -37.15 -7.13 -10.80
C GLY A 43 -37.70 -7.69 -9.50
N VAL A 44 -36.85 -8.04 -8.52
CA VAL A 44 -37.34 -8.39 -7.18
C VAL A 44 -37.69 -7.11 -6.45
N ARG A 45 -39.00 -6.85 -6.33
CA ARG A 45 -39.55 -5.75 -5.53
C ARG A 45 -39.18 -5.99 -4.08
N ALA A 46 -38.56 -4.99 -3.46
CA ALA A 46 -38.13 -5.08 -2.08
C ALA A 46 -38.17 -3.71 -1.44
N ARG A 47 -38.66 -3.64 -0.20
CA ARG A 47 -38.79 -2.40 0.57
C ARG A 47 -38.03 -2.53 1.87
N VAL A 48 -37.34 -1.47 2.28
CA VAL A 48 -36.69 -1.43 3.60
C VAL A 48 -37.75 -1.13 4.66
N ASP A 49 -37.99 -2.09 5.56
CA ASP A 49 -38.93 -1.91 6.68
C ASP A 49 -38.20 -1.35 7.91
N ARG A 50 -36.95 -1.77 8.15
CA ARG A 50 -36.15 -1.34 9.31
C ARG A 50 -34.68 -1.15 8.95
N VAL A 51 -34.05 -0.16 9.60
CA VAL A 51 -32.61 0.06 9.53
C VAL A 51 -32.03 0.07 10.94
N HIS A 52 -31.01 -0.76 11.18
CA HIS A 52 -30.28 -0.82 12.43
C HIS A 52 -28.87 -0.28 12.24
N VAL A 53 -28.36 0.45 13.23
CA VAL A 53 -26.98 0.95 13.23
C VAL A 53 -26.34 0.55 14.55
N ASP A 54 -25.44 -0.42 14.47
CA ASP A 54 -24.77 -1.01 15.61
C ASP A 54 -23.35 -0.46 15.76
N GLY A 55 -22.91 -0.28 17.00
CA GLY A 55 -21.57 0.20 17.32
C GLY A 55 -21.45 1.73 17.40
N LEU A 56 -22.59 2.43 17.46
CA LEU A 56 -22.67 3.80 17.93
C LEU A 56 -22.47 3.85 19.44
N SER A 57 -21.59 4.74 19.90
CA SER A 57 -21.34 4.93 21.32
C SER A 57 -21.25 6.40 21.69
N ARG A 58 -20.58 7.20 20.85
CA ARG A 58 -20.36 8.63 21.05
C ARG A 58 -21.04 9.47 19.97
N THR A 59 -21.13 8.96 18.75
CA THR A 59 -21.78 9.65 17.64
C THR A 59 -23.28 9.67 17.88
N LYS A 60 -23.92 10.83 17.70
CA LYS A 60 -25.37 10.95 17.88
C LYS A 60 -26.11 10.39 16.68
N ASP A 61 -27.18 9.66 16.95
CA ASP A 61 -28.05 9.05 15.94
C ASP A 61 -28.61 10.06 14.94
N ASP A 62 -28.89 11.29 15.39
CA ASP A 62 -29.40 12.38 14.53
C ASP A 62 -28.49 12.70 13.34
N VAL A 63 -27.16 12.56 13.51
CA VAL A 63 -26.17 12.80 12.43
C VAL A 63 -26.34 11.78 11.31
N ILE A 64 -26.63 10.54 11.70
CA ILE A 64 -26.68 9.38 10.80
C ILE A 64 -28.08 9.24 10.19
N LYS A 65 -29.11 9.63 10.93
CA LYS A 65 -30.51 9.60 10.51
C LYS A 65 -30.74 10.31 9.18
N SER A 66 -30.10 11.47 8.99
CA SER A 66 -30.20 12.25 7.75
C SER A 66 -29.68 11.49 6.52
N THR A 67 -28.62 10.69 6.70
CA THR A 67 -28.00 9.90 5.64
C THR A 67 -28.77 8.61 5.38
N ILE A 68 -29.32 7.99 6.42
CA ILE A 68 -30.06 6.71 6.33
C ILE A 68 -31.45 6.86 5.71
N ASP A 69 -32.05 8.05 5.81
CA ASP A 69 -33.39 8.32 5.25
C ASP A 69 -33.50 7.98 3.74
N ASP A 70 -32.39 8.11 3.02
CA ASP A 70 -32.27 7.72 1.61
C ASP A 70 -32.62 6.24 1.35
N LEU A 71 -32.45 5.35 2.34
CA LEU A 71 -32.70 3.90 2.22
C LEU A 71 -34.18 3.53 2.27
N PHE A 72 -34.99 4.29 3.00
CA PHE A 72 -36.44 4.03 3.10
C PHE A 72 -37.18 4.33 1.79
N HIS A 73 -36.57 5.12 0.91
CA HIS A 73 -37.11 5.49 -0.39
C HIS A 73 -36.79 4.48 -1.51
N ALA A 74 -36.12 3.36 -1.19
CA ALA A 74 -35.80 2.31 -2.17
C ALA A 74 -36.99 1.36 -2.38
N THR A 75 -37.29 1.04 -3.64
CA THR A 75 -38.44 0.18 -4.03
C THR A 75 -38.04 -1.17 -4.63
N ASP A 76 -36.78 -1.30 -5.05
CA ASP A 76 -36.23 -2.48 -5.69
C ASP A 76 -35.00 -2.97 -4.95
N PHE A 77 -34.75 -4.28 -4.95
CA PHE A 77 -33.59 -4.84 -4.26
C PHE A 77 -32.25 -4.28 -4.77
N GLU A 78 -32.16 -4.03 -6.08
CA GLU A 78 -30.99 -3.40 -6.70
C GLU A 78 -30.79 -1.96 -6.18
N ASP A 79 -31.86 -1.18 -6.07
CA ASP A 79 -31.81 0.19 -5.56
C ASP A 79 -31.45 0.21 -4.06
N VAL A 80 -31.94 -0.76 -3.27
CA VAL A 80 -31.54 -0.93 -1.86
C VAL A 80 -30.03 -1.14 -1.75
N ILE A 81 -29.44 -2.02 -2.56
CA ILE A 81 -27.99 -2.27 -2.56
C ILE A 81 -27.21 -1.02 -2.97
N PHE A 82 -27.64 -0.35 -4.04
CA PHE A 82 -26.97 0.83 -4.55
C PHE A 82 -27.00 1.98 -3.53
N ARG A 83 -28.16 2.23 -2.92
CA ARG A 83 -28.31 3.27 -1.88
C ARG A 83 -27.60 2.89 -0.60
N ALA A 84 -27.59 1.62 -0.19
CA ALA A 84 -26.82 1.18 0.97
C ALA A 84 -25.32 1.45 0.79
N HIS A 85 -24.78 1.24 -0.42
CA HIS A 85 -23.42 1.63 -0.75
C HIS A 85 -23.20 3.15 -0.76
N LYS A 86 -24.18 3.93 -1.26
CA LYS A 86 -24.15 5.40 -1.21
C LYS A 86 -24.10 5.90 0.23
N VAL A 87 -24.94 5.36 1.11
CA VAL A 87 -24.99 5.69 2.55
C VAL A 87 -23.69 5.29 3.23
N ARG A 88 -23.14 4.10 2.94
CA ARG A 88 -21.83 3.69 3.43
C ARG A 88 -20.73 4.69 3.04
N ARG A 89 -20.69 5.15 1.79
CA ARG A 89 -19.71 6.16 1.34
C ARG A 89 -19.90 7.49 2.06
N ALA A 90 -21.14 7.92 2.27
CA ALA A 90 -21.43 9.13 3.03
C ALA A 90 -20.97 8.99 4.50
N LEU A 91 -21.20 7.83 5.13
CA LEU A 91 -20.73 7.53 6.49
C LEU A 91 -19.21 7.50 6.61
N ASP A 92 -18.52 6.97 5.58
CA ASP A 92 -17.05 6.97 5.50
C ASP A 92 -16.51 8.40 5.37
N SER A 93 -17.14 9.22 4.51
CA SER A 93 -16.74 10.61 4.29
C SER A 93 -16.97 11.53 5.51
N MET A 94 -17.86 11.16 6.44
CA MET A 94 -18.08 11.91 7.68
C MET A 94 -16.91 11.78 8.67
N GLY A 95 -16.02 10.80 8.49
CA GLY A 95 -14.81 10.64 9.32
C GLY A 95 -15.07 10.25 10.78
N CYS A 96 -16.27 9.76 11.09
CA CYS A 96 -16.67 9.32 12.44
C CYS A 96 -16.46 7.82 12.68
N PHE A 97 -16.29 7.03 11.62
CA PHE A 97 -16.15 5.57 11.67
C PHE A 97 -14.88 5.12 10.95
N ARG A 98 -14.28 4.02 11.40
CA ARG A 98 -13.11 3.39 10.74
C ARG A 98 -13.43 2.12 9.98
N ASP A 99 -14.51 1.46 10.40
CA ASP A 99 -14.98 0.23 9.80
C ASP A 99 -16.49 0.30 9.71
N ILE A 100 -17.02 -0.03 8.53
CA ILE A 100 -18.44 0.05 8.20
C ILE A 100 -18.81 -1.21 7.41
N GLY A 101 -19.51 -2.13 8.07
CA GLY A 101 -20.16 -3.28 7.46
C GLY A 101 -21.63 -2.99 7.17
N VAL A 102 -22.14 -3.51 6.06
CA VAL A 102 -23.56 -3.43 5.68
C VAL A 102 -24.07 -4.85 5.48
N PHE A 103 -25.14 -5.18 6.18
CA PHE A 103 -25.80 -6.48 6.12
C PHE A 103 -27.26 -6.24 5.71
N ILE A 104 -27.76 -7.01 4.75
CA ILE A 104 -29.14 -6.92 4.27
C ILE A 104 -29.77 -8.28 4.51
N ASP A 105 -30.78 -8.32 5.38
CA ASP A 105 -31.50 -9.52 5.76
C ASP A 105 -32.99 -9.38 5.44
N VAL A 106 -33.67 -10.52 5.31
CA VAL A 106 -35.14 -10.54 5.19
C VAL A 106 -35.75 -10.21 6.54
N SER A 107 -36.70 -9.28 6.57
CA SER A 107 -37.36 -8.87 7.80
C SER A 107 -38.10 -10.05 8.46
N LYS A 108 -37.96 -10.18 9.77
CA LYS A 108 -38.60 -11.23 10.58
C LYS A 108 -39.50 -10.57 11.62
N GLY A 109 -40.61 -11.23 11.96
CA GLY A 109 -41.52 -10.83 13.03
C GLY A 109 -42.96 -10.52 12.57
N PRO A 110 -43.84 -10.17 13.51
CA PRO A 110 -45.27 -9.93 13.24
C PRO A 110 -45.56 -8.66 12.42
N GLU A 111 -44.61 -7.71 12.39
CA GLU A 111 -44.68 -6.50 11.54
C GLU A 111 -43.86 -6.62 10.24
N ALA A 112 -43.34 -7.80 9.92
CA ALA A 112 -42.57 -8.02 8.70
C ALA A 112 -43.51 -8.04 7.48
N THR A 113 -43.20 -7.25 6.46
CA THR A 113 -43.90 -7.35 5.18
C THR A 113 -43.29 -8.44 4.31
N PRO A 114 -44.07 -9.08 3.41
CA PRO A 114 -43.57 -10.16 2.55
C PRO A 114 -42.45 -9.73 1.58
N GLU A 115 -42.31 -8.42 1.33
CA GLU A 115 -41.24 -7.81 0.52
C GLU A 115 -40.27 -6.99 1.39
N GLY A 116 -40.37 -7.13 2.72
CA GLY A 116 -39.68 -6.32 3.70
C GLY A 116 -38.25 -6.78 3.96
N LEU A 117 -37.31 -5.86 3.87
CA LEU A 117 -35.90 -6.05 4.20
C LEU A 117 -35.51 -5.24 5.42
N GLU A 118 -34.50 -5.77 6.11
CA GLU A 118 -33.86 -5.12 7.25
C GLU A 118 -32.39 -4.88 6.89
N VAL A 119 -31.95 -3.62 7.01
CA VAL A 119 -30.57 -3.22 6.70
C VAL A 119 -29.85 -2.91 8.00
N THR A 120 -28.78 -3.64 8.30
CA THR A 120 -27.98 -3.46 9.51
C THR A 120 -26.59 -2.92 9.17
N PHE A 121 -26.28 -1.73 9.68
CA PHE A 121 -24.97 -1.11 9.59
C PHE A 121 -24.17 -1.44 10.85
N HIS A 122 -23.16 -2.29 10.74
CA HIS A 122 -22.17 -2.46 11.81
C HIS A 122 -21.07 -1.44 11.62
N VAL A 123 -20.99 -0.45 12.52
CA VAL A 123 -19.98 0.60 12.48
C VAL A 123 -19.06 0.51 13.68
N LYS A 124 -17.78 0.83 13.47
CA LYS A 124 -16.81 0.98 14.55
C LYS A 124 -16.32 2.41 14.61
N GLU A 125 -16.66 3.11 15.69
CA GLU A 125 -16.24 4.50 15.91
C GLU A 125 -14.70 4.64 16.00
N LEU A 126 -14.22 5.84 15.66
CA LEU A 126 -12.83 6.23 15.90
C LEU A 126 -12.53 6.17 17.41
N SER A 127 -11.33 5.71 17.78
CA SER A 127 -10.94 5.57 19.18
C SER A 127 -10.83 6.93 19.86
N ARG A 128 -11.09 6.99 21.17
CA ARG A 128 -11.11 8.22 21.99
C ARG A 128 -9.84 9.07 21.90
N ILE A 129 -8.71 8.45 21.57
CA ILE A 129 -7.46 9.11 21.21
C ILE A 129 -7.27 8.91 19.71
N VAL A 130 -7.81 9.83 18.92
CA VAL A 130 -7.29 10.14 17.60
C VAL A 130 -6.65 11.51 17.70
N GLY A 131 -5.53 11.53 18.42
CA GLY A 131 -4.43 12.45 18.15
C GLY A 131 -3.49 11.75 17.17
N GLY A 132 -4.02 11.34 16.02
CA GLY A 132 -3.18 11.04 14.87
C GLY A 132 -2.97 12.38 14.20
N ILE A 133 -1.73 12.85 14.12
CA ILE A 133 -1.44 13.82 13.08
C ILE A 133 -1.76 13.05 11.80
N ASN A 134 -2.80 13.44 11.07
CA ASN A 134 -3.01 13.04 9.68
C ASN A 134 -1.87 13.66 8.90
N THR A 135 -0.66 13.21 9.19
CA THR A 135 0.52 13.66 8.53
C THR A 135 0.48 12.88 7.24
N THR A 136 0.06 13.59 6.20
CA THR A 136 0.55 13.38 4.86
C THR A 136 2.06 13.06 4.82
N THR A 137 2.79 13.45 5.87
CA THR A 137 4.20 13.18 6.17
C THR A 137 4.45 11.86 6.91
N LYS A 138 4.97 10.86 6.22
CA LYS A 138 5.52 9.62 6.80
C LYS A 138 6.99 9.84 7.18
N HIS A 139 7.38 9.46 8.39
CA HIS A 139 8.77 9.42 8.84
C HIS A 139 9.24 7.97 8.97
N ASN A 140 10.38 7.62 8.37
CA ASN A 140 11.00 6.31 8.44
C ASN A 140 12.47 6.47 8.82
N LEU A 141 12.85 5.88 9.96
CA LEU A 141 14.22 5.91 10.46
C LEU A 141 14.80 4.49 10.41
N GLN A 142 15.92 4.34 9.73
CA GLN A 142 16.59 3.06 9.50
C GLN A 142 18.03 3.16 9.99
N TRP A 143 18.52 2.06 10.58
CA TRP A 143 19.93 1.91 10.93
C TRP A 143 20.45 0.64 10.27
N GLU A 144 21.58 0.76 9.57
CA GLU A 144 22.20 -0.32 8.81
C GLU A 144 23.69 -0.41 9.18
N GLY A 145 24.15 -1.63 9.43
CA GLY A 145 25.57 -1.96 9.61
C GLY A 145 26.04 -2.85 8.47
N ILE A 146 27.05 -2.40 7.73
CA ILE A 146 27.60 -3.13 6.56
C ILE A 146 29.10 -3.36 6.80
N VAL A 147 29.54 -4.61 6.72
CA VAL A 147 30.95 -4.98 6.72
C VAL A 147 31.33 -5.46 5.32
N ARG A 148 32.35 -4.87 4.71
CA ARG A 148 32.89 -5.26 3.41
C ARG A 148 34.37 -5.49 3.52
N ASP A 149 34.86 -6.57 2.93
CA ASP A 149 36.29 -6.83 2.83
C ASP A 149 36.75 -6.62 1.38
N THR A 150 37.54 -5.58 1.14
CA THR A 150 38.04 -5.26 -0.20
C THR A 150 39.50 -5.68 -0.29
N SER A 151 39.77 -6.82 -0.92
CA SER A 151 41.13 -7.31 -1.16
C SER A 151 41.60 -6.97 -2.58
N VAL A 152 42.87 -6.61 -2.73
CA VAL A 152 43.46 -6.33 -4.05
C VAL A 152 44.19 -7.57 -4.55
N LEU A 153 43.76 -8.13 -5.69
CA LEU A 153 44.40 -9.32 -6.27
C LEU A 153 45.68 -9.02 -7.07
N SER A 154 45.82 -7.82 -7.66
CA SER A 154 46.97 -7.47 -8.52
C SER A 154 48.03 -6.64 -7.80
N LYS A 155 49.31 -6.99 -8.01
CA LYS A 155 50.47 -6.21 -7.52
C LYS A 155 50.70 -4.90 -8.29
N THR A 156 50.06 -4.70 -9.44
CA THR A 156 50.19 -3.49 -10.27
C THR A 156 49.18 -2.39 -9.93
N THR A 157 48.26 -2.63 -8.99
CA THR A 157 47.26 -1.65 -8.55
C THR A 157 47.91 -0.47 -7.84
N SER A 158 47.39 0.74 -8.10
CA SER A 158 47.91 1.99 -7.52
C SER A 158 47.94 1.97 -5.98
N PHE A 159 48.93 2.65 -5.40
CA PHE A 159 49.13 2.70 -3.95
C PHE A 159 47.89 3.20 -3.18
N LYS A 160 47.17 4.20 -3.72
CA LYS A 160 45.95 4.75 -3.09
C LYS A 160 44.84 3.70 -2.93
N VAL A 161 44.66 2.83 -3.92
CA VAL A 161 43.63 1.78 -3.88
C VAL A 161 44.03 0.67 -2.89
N ARG A 162 45.33 0.35 -2.79
CA ARG A 162 45.86 -0.61 -1.82
C ARG A 162 45.74 -0.10 -0.38
N GLU A 163 45.89 1.20 -0.16
CA GLU A 163 45.69 1.83 1.15
C GLU A 163 44.23 1.80 1.60
N SER A 164 43.28 1.96 0.67
CA SER A 164 41.85 1.80 0.95
C SER A 164 41.38 0.34 1.08
N SER A 165 42.28 -0.64 0.96
CA SER A 165 41.94 -2.06 0.95
C SER A 165 42.04 -2.67 2.34
N GLY A 166 41.16 -3.64 2.61
CA GLY A 166 41.00 -4.30 3.91
C GLY A 166 39.55 -4.31 4.37
N PRO A 167 39.30 -4.84 5.59
CA PRO A 167 37.97 -4.86 6.19
C PRO A 167 37.51 -3.44 6.50
N GLN A 168 36.41 -3.03 5.89
CA GLN A 168 35.74 -1.77 6.15
C GLN A 168 34.38 -2.05 6.76
N MET A 169 34.10 -1.41 7.90
CA MET A 169 32.76 -1.39 8.46
C MET A 169 32.14 0.00 8.26
N LYS A 170 30.88 0.03 7.82
CA LYS A 170 30.10 1.23 7.59
C LYS A 170 28.80 1.11 8.38
N SER A 171 28.64 1.92 9.41
CA SER A 171 27.37 2.12 10.11
C SER A 171 26.68 3.35 9.52
N VAL A 172 25.39 3.23 9.19
CA VAL A 172 24.60 4.28 8.55
C VAL A 172 23.26 4.43 9.26
N ILE A 173 22.90 5.67 9.57
CA ILE A 173 21.52 6.05 9.92
C ILE A 173 20.91 6.74 8.72
N ARG A 174 19.75 6.26 8.27
CA ARG A 174 18.96 6.84 7.19
C ARG A 174 17.64 7.35 7.76
N HIS A 175 17.35 8.63 7.55
CA HIS A 175 16.09 9.25 7.89
C HIS A 175 15.37 9.65 6.60
N ILE A 176 14.25 8.99 6.32
CA ILE A 176 13.40 9.24 5.14
C ILE A 176 12.11 9.91 5.62
N VAL A 177 11.81 11.07 5.07
CA VAL A 177 10.57 11.80 5.28
C VAL A 177 9.84 11.87 3.95
N THR A 178 8.65 11.28 3.88
CA THR A 178 7.83 11.25 2.66
C THR A 178 6.53 11.98 2.90
N VAL A 179 6.28 13.04 2.15
CA VAL A 179 5.05 13.84 2.20
C VAL A 179 4.26 13.59 0.92
N ASP A 180 3.08 12.96 1.02
CA ASP A 180 2.28 12.54 -0.14
C ASP A 180 0.88 13.17 -0.21
N HIS A 181 0.74 14.31 -0.89
CA HIS A 181 -0.53 15.01 -1.09
C HIS A 181 -1.21 14.67 -2.43
N ARG A 182 -0.99 13.47 -2.96
CA ARG A 182 -1.60 13.03 -4.23
C ARG A 182 -2.98 12.43 -4.00
N ASP A 183 -3.90 12.68 -4.94
CA ASP A 183 -5.26 12.11 -4.89
C ASP A 183 -5.24 10.59 -5.06
N GLU A 184 -4.38 10.08 -5.95
CA GLU A 184 -4.16 8.64 -6.17
C GLU A 184 -2.65 8.33 -6.22
N PRO A 185 -2.20 7.18 -5.65
CA PRO A 185 -0.78 6.85 -5.55
C PRO A 185 -0.15 6.34 -6.86
N ILE A 186 -0.94 5.76 -7.77
CA ILE A 186 -0.45 5.08 -8.98
C ILE A 186 -0.66 5.92 -10.24
N PHE A 187 -1.81 6.61 -10.36
CA PHE A 187 -2.08 7.57 -11.45
C PHE A 187 -2.57 8.92 -10.90
N PRO A 188 -1.68 9.72 -10.30
CA PRO A 188 -2.04 11.02 -9.74
C PRO A 188 -2.48 12.03 -10.81
N THR A 189 -3.77 12.37 -10.84
CA THR A 189 -4.33 13.46 -11.69
C THR A 189 -4.00 14.83 -11.12
N ARG A 190 -4.02 14.99 -9.80
CA ARG A 190 -3.64 16.22 -9.08
C ARG A 190 -2.89 15.87 -7.80
N GLY A 191 -1.98 16.77 -7.41
CA GLY A 191 -1.30 16.74 -6.11
C GLY A 191 0.21 16.76 -6.22
N THR A 192 0.87 16.67 -5.07
CA THR A 192 2.32 16.79 -4.96
C THR A 192 2.89 15.71 -4.05
N TRP A 193 4.02 15.14 -4.43
CA TRP A 193 4.80 14.19 -3.64
C TRP A 193 6.20 14.73 -3.42
N VAL A 194 6.64 14.72 -2.16
CA VAL A 194 7.99 15.15 -1.80
C VAL A 194 8.61 14.09 -0.89
N GLN A 195 9.82 13.65 -1.21
CA GLN A 195 10.59 12.75 -0.38
C GLN A 195 11.94 13.36 -0.07
N PHE A 196 12.25 13.44 1.21
CA PHE A 196 13.54 13.84 1.73
C PHE A 196 14.23 12.63 2.36
N SER A 197 15.47 12.36 2.01
CA SER A 197 16.27 11.26 2.54
C SER A 197 17.62 11.79 3.01
N SER A 198 17.90 11.65 4.31
CA SER A 198 19.18 12.02 4.92
C SER A 198 19.88 10.76 5.41
N GLU A 199 21.07 10.50 4.90
CA GLU A 199 21.95 9.41 5.30
C GLU A 199 23.18 9.96 5.99
N LEU A 200 23.43 9.48 7.20
CA LEU A 200 24.62 9.78 7.99
C LEU A 200 25.36 8.49 8.27
N ALA A 201 26.57 8.35 7.73
CA ALA A 201 27.46 7.24 8.03
C ALA A 201 28.69 7.69 8.82
N GLY A 202 29.17 6.80 9.69
CA GLY A 202 30.39 7.03 10.49
C GLY A 202 30.19 6.96 12.01
N LEU A 203 29.05 6.46 12.49
CA LEU A 203 28.80 6.21 13.92
C LEU A 203 29.49 4.91 14.35
N GLY A 204 30.81 4.91 14.36
CA GLY A 204 31.63 3.74 14.68
C GLY A 204 31.89 2.85 13.48
N GLY A 205 32.66 3.36 12.50
CA GLY A 205 33.10 2.61 11.33
C GLY A 205 34.33 3.20 10.65
N SER A 206 34.93 2.47 9.70
CA SER A 206 36.13 2.89 8.96
C SER A 206 35.82 3.91 7.84
N VAL A 207 34.54 4.23 7.62
CA VAL A 207 34.06 5.12 6.54
C VAL A 207 33.03 6.09 7.10
N ALA A 208 33.17 7.39 6.77
CA ALA A 208 32.20 8.42 7.10
C ALA A 208 31.71 9.14 5.84
N ASN A 209 30.40 9.25 5.66
CA ASN A 209 29.80 10.01 4.57
C ASN A 209 28.44 10.56 4.99
N VAL A 210 28.11 11.74 4.47
CA VAL A 210 26.77 12.34 4.64
C VAL A 210 26.18 12.48 3.25
N ARG A 211 24.99 11.93 3.06
CA ARG A 211 24.25 12.08 1.81
C ARG A 211 22.86 12.62 2.12
N THR A 212 22.42 13.57 1.31
CA THR A 212 21.11 14.20 1.42
C THR A 212 20.47 14.20 0.04
N GLU A 213 19.27 13.66 -0.06
CA GLU A 213 18.53 13.54 -1.30
C GLU A 213 17.13 14.11 -1.12
N LEU A 214 16.69 14.91 -2.09
CA LEU A 214 15.36 15.50 -2.16
C LEU A 214 14.75 15.15 -3.51
N GLN A 215 13.64 14.45 -3.51
CA GLN A 215 12.83 14.14 -4.68
C GLN A 215 11.49 14.86 -4.57
N ALA A 216 11.04 15.48 -5.66
CA ALA A 216 9.78 16.18 -5.72
C ALA A 216 9.06 15.89 -7.03
N GLN A 217 7.76 15.64 -6.94
CA GLN A 217 6.86 15.43 -8.07
C GLN A 217 5.60 16.27 -7.86
N ALA A 218 5.16 16.95 -8.91
CA ALA A 218 3.98 17.79 -8.90
C ALA A 218 3.15 17.54 -10.16
N ASN A 219 1.88 17.17 -9.94
CA ASN A 219 0.95 16.89 -11.02
C ASN A 219 -0.20 17.88 -10.96
N LYS A 220 -0.49 18.51 -12.10
CA LYS A 220 -1.60 19.45 -12.24
C LYS A 220 -2.27 19.29 -13.60
N GLU A 221 -3.59 19.14 -13.56
CA GLU A 221 -4.44 19.21 -14.74
C GLU A 221 -4.47 20.67 -15.26
N VAL A 222 -4.04 20.86 -16.51
CA VAL A 222 -3.98 22.19 -17.15
C VAL A 222 -5.23 22.44 -18.00
N ALA A 223 -5.79 21.37 -18.59
CA ALA A 223 -7.02 21.38 -19.37
C ALA A 223 -7.72 20.01 -19.23
N PRO A 224 -9.03 19.89 -19.54
CA PRO A 224 -9.75 18.62 -19.44
C PRO A 224 -9.03 17.51 -20.22
N GLY A 225 -8.51 16.51 -19.51
CA GLY A 225 -7.77 15.38 -20.09
C GLY A 225 -6.28 15.62 -20.40
N PHE A 226 -5.73 16.80 -20.08
CA PHE A 226 -4.29 17.07 -20.18
C PHE A 226 -3.66 17.32 -18.81
N VAL A 227 -2.85 16.38 -18.36
CA VAL A 227 -2.13 16.43 -17.07
C VAL A 227 -0.67 16.79 -17.31
N SER A 228 -0.21 17.85 -16.66
CA SER A 228 1.22 18.19 -16.60
C SER A 228 1.84 17.56 -15.36
N ASN A 229 2.90 16.77 -15.56
CA ASN A 229 3.73 16.22 -14.49
C ASN A 229 5.09 16.92 -14.52
N THR A 230 5.50 17.46 -13.37
CA THR A 230 6.84 18.03 -13.16
C THR A 230 7.54 17.20 -12.09
N CYS A 231 8.71 16.64 -12.42
CA CYS A 231 9.53 15.85 -11.51
C CYS A 231 10.93 16.44 -11.41
N GLY A 232 11.52 16.41 -10.22
CA GLY A 232 12.91 16.81 -10.00
C GLY A 232 13.54 16.07 -8.83
N THR A 233 14.82 15.75 -8.98
CA THR A 233 15.63 15.13 -7.93
C THR A 233 16.91 15.92 -7.73
N ILE A 234 17.19 16.26 -6.48
CA ILE A 234 18.41 16.94 -6.04
C ILE A 234 19.13 16.01 -5.07
N GLN A 235 20.38 15.70 -5.37
CA GLN A 235 21.21 14.86 -4.51
C GLN A 235 22.52 15.57 -4.17
N LEU A 236 22.78 15.67 -2.87
CA LEU A 236 23.99 16.22 -2.28
C LEU A 236 24.73 15.11 -1.56
N GLU A 237 26.02 14.94 -1.87
CA GLU A 237 26.88 13.98 -1.18
C GLU A 237 28.16 14.66 -0.70
N TRP A 238 28.45 14.44 0.58
CA TRP A 238 29.62 14.93 1.28
C TRP A 238 30.41 13.74 1.82
N GLN A 239 31.67 13.63 1.43
CA GLN A 239 32.56 12.60 1.96
C GLN A 239 33.58 13.25 2.91
N GLY A 240 33.64 12.73 4.13
CA GLY A 240 34.59 13.15 5.15
C GLY A 240 35.46 11.97 5.55
N VAL A 241 36.77 12.17 5.63
CA VAL A 241 37.69 11.16 6.18
C VAL A 241 38.12 11.64 7.55
N HIS A 242 38.02 10.77 8.56
CA HIS A 242 38.49 11.08 9.90
C HIS A 242 40.01 11.18 9.88
N SER A 243 40.55 12.37 10.14
CA SER A 243 41.98 12.59 10.32
C SER A 243 42.39 12.18 11.75
N TRP A 244 43.59 11.62 11.89
CA TRP A 244 44.18 11.11 13.15
C TRP A 244 44.34 12.18 14.26
N ASP A 245 44.07 13.45 13.96
CA ASP A 245 44.10 14.59 14.88
C ASP A 245 42.73 14.95 15.47
N GLY A 246 41.69 14.16 15.22
CA GLY A 246 40.33 14.44 15.69
C GLY A 246 39.62 15.55 14.91
N SER A 247 40.21 16.03 13.80
CA SER A 247 39.58 17.03 12.93
C SER A 247 38.75 16.37 11.81
N PHE A 248 37.50 16.82 11.65
CA PHE A 248 36.67 16.45 10.51
C PHE A 248 37.06 17.33 9.31
N LYS A 249 37.69 16.73 8.29
CA LYS A 249 38.01 17.43 7.03
C LYS A 249 37.07 16.94 5.94
N VAL A 250 36.26 17.86 5.40
CA VAL A 250 35.46 17.65 4.20
C VAL A 250 36.42 17.63 3.00
N LEU A 251 36.50 16.50 2.29
CA LEU A 251 37.47 16.32 1.21
C LEU A 251 36.86 16.44 -0.18
N GLU A 252 35.59 16.09 -0.35
CA GLU A 252 34.94 16.10 -1.67
C GLU A 252 33.45 16.42 -1.54
N TYR A 253 33.02 17.47 -2.26
CA TYR A 253 31.64 17.86 -2.45
C TYR A 253 31.20 17.44 -3.85
N LYS A 254 30.13 16.64 -3.92
CA LYS A 254 29.58 16.21 -5.19
C LYS A 254 28.10 16.55 -5.24
N GLU A 255 27.78 17.58 -6.02
CA GLU A 255 26.41 17.96 -6.36
C GLU A 255 25.97 17.21 -7.62
N ARG A 256 24.80 16.57 -7.55
CA ARG A 256 24.16 15.95 -8.72
C ARG A 256 22.69 16.34 -8.72
N SER A 257 22.31 17.21 -9.65
CA SER A 257 20.92 17.56 -9.92
C SER A 257 20.47 16.87 -11.22
N VAL A 258 19.29 16.26 -11.18
CA VAL A 258 18.64 15.68 -12.36
C VAL A 258 17.22 16.23 -12.40
N THR A 259 16.92 16.97 -13.45
CA THR A 259 15.59 17.48 -13.76
C THR A 259 15.12 16.74 -15.02
N CYS A 260 13.94 16.13 -14.95
CA CYS A 260 13.35 15.38 -16.06
C CYS A 260 12.64 16.30 -17.06
#